data_AF-A0A1V1NXA2-F1
#
_entry.id   AF-A0A1V1NXA2-F1
#
_cell.length_a   1.000
_cell.length_b   1.000
_cell.length_c   1.000
_cell.angle_alpha   90.00
_cell.angle_beta   90.00
_cell.angle_gamma   90.00
#
_symmetry.space_group_name_H-M   'P 1'
#
loop_
_entity.id
_entity.type
_entity.pdbx_description
1 polymer ?
#
loop_
_entity_poly.entity_id
_entity_poly.type
_entity_poly.pdbx_seq_one_letter_code
_entity_poly.pdbx_strand_id
1 'polypeptide(L)'
;MEKDQLKTMDENTSLDIMNEKLGKVRQKSENSEDDDLYMASSLVNPKQQELTDGLDKVRQDKTENNLPKRIDGWGVQLRGNYYRLFKKIKGKVKWIHVGREWNIEIVRSKIKIFKG
;
A
#
# COMPACT_ATOMS: atom_id res chain seq x y z
N MET A 1 -49.48 33.97 -39.91
CA MET A 1 -48.61 32.79 -39.66
C MET A 1 -47.48 33.29 -38.77
N GLU A 2 -47.74 33.47 -37.46
CA GLU A 2 -46.83 34.27 -36.61
C GLU A 2 -47.07 34.05 -35.10
N LYS A 3 -47.22 32.79 -34.66
CA LYS A 3 -47.39 32.47 -33.23
C LYS A 3 -46.48 31.37 -32.67
N ASP A 4 -45.65 30.74 -33.50
CA ASP A 4 -44.82 29.59 -33.07
C ASP A 4 -43.37 29.96 -32.71
N GLN A 5 -42.91 31.20 -32.94
CA GLN A 5 -41.52 31.59 -32.63
C GLN A 5 -41.32 32.24 -31.25
N LEU A 6 -42.38 32.74 -30.62
CA LEU A 6 -42.27 33.47 -29.34
C LEU A 6 -42.28 32.53 -28.11
N LYS A 7 -42.78 31.30 -28.27
CA LYS A 7 -42.87 30.32 -27.15
C LYS A 7 -41.57 29.55 -26.91
N THR A 8 -40.73 29.43 -27.93
CA THR A 8 -39.48 28.67 -27.90
C THR A 8 -38.31 29.41 -27.26
N MET A 9 -38.36 30.75 -27.15
CA MET A 9 -37.29 31.53 -26.52
C MET A 9 -37.29 31.46 -24.97
N ASP A 10 -38.47 31.39 -24.35
CA ASP A 10 -38.59 31.31 -22.87
C ASP A 10 -38.22 29.92 -22.32
N GLU A 11 -38.50 28.86 -23.08
CA GLU A 11 -38.18 27.48 -22.69
C GLU A 11 -36.67 27.21 -22.77
N ASN A 12 -36.00 27.74 -23.79
CA ASN A 12 -34.54 27.62 -23.94
C ASN A 12 -33.79 28.37 -22.83
N THR A 13 -34.26 29.54 -22.43
CA THR A 13 -33.68 30.31 -21.32
C THR A 13 -33.83 29.60 -19.97
N SER A 14 -34.97 28.93 -19.76
CA SER A 14 -35.23 28.14 -18.55
C SER A 14 -34.38 26.87 -18.48
N LEU A 15 -34.13 26.22 -19.63
CA LEU A 15 -33.24 25.07 -19.75
C LEU A 15 -31.78 25.43 -19.49
N ASP A 16 -31.32 26.59 -19.98
CA ASP A 16 -29.96 27.07 -19.74
C ASP A 16 -29.68 27.35 -18.26
N ILE A 17 -30.65 27.95 -17.55
CA ILE A 17 -30.53 28.19 -16.09
C ILE A 17 -30.50 26.87 -15.31
N MET A 18 -31.25 25.86 -15.74
CA MET A 18 -31.23 24.53 -15.11
C MET A 18 -29.90 23.80 -15.37
N ASN A 19 -29.37 23.90 -16.60
CA ASN A 19 -28.07 23.34 -16.94
C ASN A 19 -26.92 24.02 -16.19
N GLU A 20 -26.97 25.34 -15.99
CA GLU A 20 -25.97 26.06 -15.21
C GLU A 20 -26.01 25.65 -13.72
N LYS A 21 -27.22 25.47 -13.15
CA LYS A 21 -27.37 24.98 -11.76
C LYS A 21 -26.89 23.53 -11.62
N LEU A 22 -27.18 22.66 -12.58
CA LEU A 22 -26.69 21.27 -12.62
C LEU A 22 -25.16 21.21 -12.76
N GLY A 23 -24.56 22.10 -13.56
CA GLY A 23 -23.10 22.23 -13.67
C GLY A 23 -22.44 22.57 -12.33
N LYS A 24 -23.02 23.51 -11.56
CA LYS A 24 -22.52 23.90 -10.23
C LYS A 24 -22.64 22.78 -9.18
N VAL A 25 -23.68 21.95 -9.27
CA VAL A 25 -23.83 20.78 -8.38
C VAL A 25 -22.81 19.69 -8.71
N ARG A 26 -22.56 19.41 -9.99
CA ARG A 26 -21.56 18.42 -10.44
C ARG A 26 -20.12 18.81 -10.08
N GLN A 27 -19.76 20.09 -10.24
CA GLN A 27 -18.43 20.58 -9.82
C GLN A 27 -18.22 20.50 -8.30
N LYS A 28 -19.30 20.59 -7.51
CA LYS A 28 -19.19 20.55 -6.05
C LYS A 28 -19.08 19.12 -5.50
N SER A 29 -19.66 18.13 -6.19
CA SER A 29 -19.52 16.71 -5.84
C SER A 29 -18.16 16.13 -6.24
N GLU A 30 -17.62 16.52 -7.40
CA GLU A 30 -16.30 16.03 -7.87
C GLU A 30 -15.16 16.48 -6.94
N ASN A 31 -15.22 17.70 -6.39
CA ASN A 31 -14.18 18.19 -5.49
C ASN A 31 -14.28 17.65 -4.04
N SER A 32 -15.44 17.17 -3.60
CA SER A 32 -15.61 16.67 -2.22
C SER A 32 -15.28 15.18 -2.08
N GLU A 33 -15.53 14.39 -3.13
CA GLU A 33 -15.36 12.94 -3.09
C GLU A 33 -13.87 12.53 -3.11
N ASP A 34 -13.02 13.27 -3.82
CA ASP A 34 -11.58 12.99 -3.89
C ASP A 34 -10.83 13.31 -2.58
N ASP A 35 -11.23 14.37 -1.86
CA ASP A 35 -10.63 14.76 -0.59
C ASP A 35 -10.97 13.78 0.54
N ASP A 36 -12.23 13.33 0.61
CA ASP A 36 -12.66 12.33 1.60
C ASP A 36 -12.02 10.96 1.34
N LEU A 37 -11.85 10.57 0.07
CA LEU A 37 -11.18 9.32 -0.32
C LEU A 37 -9.66 9.37 -0.05
N TYR A 38 -9.01 10.51 -0.27
CA TYR A 38 -7.59 10.72 0.05
C TYR A 38 -7.35 10.68 1.56
N MET A 39 -8.22 11.31 2.35
CA MET A 39 -8.14 11.26 3.82
C MET A 39 -8.44 9.87 4.37
N ALA A 40 -9.44 9.17 3.83
CA ALA A 40 -9.75 7.80 4.24
C ALA A 40 -8.59 6.84 3.92
N SER A 41 -8.01 6.92 2.72
CA SER A 41 -6.85 6.10 2.35
C SER A 41 -5.59 6.44 3.18
N SER A 42 -5.35 7.73 3.44
CA SER A 42 -4.30 8.23 4.34
C SER A 42 -4.42 7.67 5.76
N LEU A 43 -5.62 7.43 6.27
CA LEU A 43 -5.87 6.87 7.61
C LEU A 43 -5.90 5.33 7.64
N VAL A 44 -6.30 4.69 6.55
CA VAL A 44 -6.39 3.23 6.44
C VAL A 44 -5.01 2.60 6.23
N ASN A 45 -4.15 3.22 5.43
CA ASN A 45 -2.77 2.75 5.19
C ASN A 45 -1.93 2.60 6.48
N PRO A 46 -1.83 3.60 7.38
CA PRO A 46 -1.03 3.49 8.60
C PRO A 46 -1.65 2.52 9.61
N LYS A 47 -2.98 2.43 9.70
CA LYS A 47 -3.64 1.44 10.59
C LYS A 47 -3.42 0.01 10.10
N GLN A 48 -3.48 -0.23 8.80
CA GLN A 48 -3.12 -1.52 8.22
C GLN A 48 -1.65 -1.84 8.47
N GLN A 49 -0.76 -0.85 8.32
CA GLN A 49 0.66 -1.01 8.58
C GLN A 49 0.95 -1.34 10.06
N GLU A 50 0.30 -0.66 11.00
CA GLU A 50 0.42 -0.91 12.44
C GLU A 50 -0.11 -2.30 12.82
N LEU A 51 -1.23 -2.73 12.23
CA LEU A 51 -1.75 -4.08 12.41
C LEU A 51 -0.81 -5.15 11.83
N THR A 52 -0.20 -4.89 10.66
CA THR A 52 0.81 -5.80 10.09
C THR A 52 2.06 -5.85 10.94
N ASP A 53 2.53 -4.72 11.45
CA ASP A 53 3.72 -4.65 12.31
C ASP A 53 3.46 -5.34 13.67
N GLY A 54 2.24 -5.22 14.21
CA GLY A 54 1.80 -5.93 15.41
C GLY A 54 1.75 -7.44 15.22
N LEU A 55 1.18 -7.90 14.10
CA LEU A 55 1.17 -9.32 13.73
C LEU A 55 2.58 -9.87 13.49
N ASP A 56 3.47 -9.06 12.91
CA ASP A 56 4.86 -9.42 12.68
C ASP A 56 5.62 -9.64 14.00
N LYS A 57 5.39 -8.78 15.01
CA LYS A 57 5.98 -8.97 16.34
C LYS A 57 5.51 -10.27 16.99
N VAL A 58 4.21 -10.55 16.96
CA VAL A 58 3.64 -11.79 17.54
C VAL A 58 4.14 -13.04 16.80
N ARG A 59 4.33 -12.95 15.47
CA ARG A 59 4.93 -14.03 14.67
C ARG A 59 6.41 -14.22 14.97
N GLN A 60 7.17 -13.13 15.15
CA GLN A 60 8.58 -13.19 15.54
C GLN A 60 8.75 -13.91 16.88
N ASP A 61 8.00 -13.53 17.92
CA ASP A 61 8.13 -14.11 19.26
C ASP A 61 7.84 -15.62 19.30
N LYS A 62 6.86 -16.10 18.52
CA LYS A 62 6.53 -17.53 18.46
C LYS A 62 7.56 -18.36 17.69
N THR A 63 8.25 -17.77 16.72
CA THR A 63 9.10 -18.48 15.77
C THR A 63 10.58 -18.42 16.14
N GLU A 64 11.02 -17.35 16.83
CA GLU A 64 12.41 -17.19 17.27
C GLU A 64 12.88 -18.27 18.25
N ASN A 65 11.97 -18.87 19.03
CA ASN A 65 12.34 -19.87 20.04
C ASN A 65 12.96 -21.16 19.45
N ASN A 66 12.72 -21.47 18.17
CA ASN A 66 13.22 -22.71 17.53
C ASN A 66 14.20 -22.46 16.38
N LEU A 67 14.54 -21.21 16.07
CA LEU A 67 15.41 -20.87 14.95
C LEU A 67 16.82 -20.49 15.43
N PRO A 68 17.88 -20.89 14.69
CA PRO A 68 19.22 -20.47 15.01
C PRO A 68 19.34 -18.96 14.80
N LYS A 69 19.77 -18.22 15.83
CA LYS A 69 20.00 -16.77 15.73
C LYS A 69 21.07 -16.41 14.69
N ARG A 70 22.00 -17.33 14.42
CA ARG A 70 23.09 -17.16 13.44
C ARG A 70 23.39 -18.46 12.71
N ILE A 71 23.80 -18.35 11.45
CA ILE A 71 24.24 -19.46 10.60
C ILE A 71 25.39 -19.00 9.69
N ASP A 72 26.52 -19.71 9.67
CA ASP A 72 27.71 -19.38 8.86
C ASP A 72 28.17 -17.90 8.97
N GLY A 73 28.02 -17.34 10.17
CA GLY A 73 28.35 -15.95 10.50
C GLY A 73 27.33 -14.91 10.00
N TRP A 74 26.21 -15.33 9.40
CA TRP A 74 25.05 -14.50 9.11
C TRP A 74 24.07 -14.52 10.28
N GLY A 75 23.49 -13.37 10.62
CA GLY A 75 22.34 -13.29 11.52
C GLY A 75 21.07 -13.70 10.80
N VAL A 76 20.17 -14.38 11.49
CA VAL A 76 18.86 -14.80 10.97
C VAL A 76 17.81 -13.85 11.53
N GLN A 77 16.91 -13.38 10.68
CA GLN A 77 15.80 -12.53 11.09
C GLN A 77 14.54 -12.91 10.32
N LEU A 78 13.43 -13.06 11.03
CA LEU A 78 12.09 -13.09 10.43
C LEU A 78 11.60 -11.65 10.32
N ARG A 79 11.20 -11.21 9.12
CA ARG A 79 10.53 -9.91 8.92
C ARG A 79 9.27 -10.19 8.11
N GLY A 80 8.11 -9.73 8.55
CA GLY A 80 6.90 -10.19 7.91
C GLY A 80 6.72 -11.70 8.08
N ASN A 81 6.34 -12.30 6.95
CA ASN A 81 6.28 -13.75 6.78
C ASN A 81 7.49 -14.31 6.05
N TYR A 82 8.64 -13.60 6.03
CA TYR A 82 9.82 -14.07 5.31
C TYR A 82 11.09 -14.03 6.17
N TYR A 83 11.88 -15.09 6.02
CA TYR A 83 13.21 -15.19 6.57
C TYR A 83 14.20 -14.43 5.70
N ARG A 84 15.06 -13.66 6.36
CA ARG A 84 16.21 -13.02 5.76
C ARG A 84 17.45 -13.27 6.60
N LEU A 85 18.58 -13.31 5.92
CA LEU A 85 19.90 -13.34 6.54
C LEU A 85 20.50 -11.95 6.45
N PHE A 86 21.28 -11.57 7.45
CA PHE A 86 22.01 -10.31 7.44
C PHE A 86 23.44 -10.48 7.94
N LYS A 87 24.38 -9.77 7.32
CA LYS A 87 25.78 -9.77 7.75
C LYS A 87 26.43 -8.44 7.40
N LYS A 88 27.29 -7.94 8.28
CA LYS A 88 28.11 -6.75 8.01
C LYS A 88 29.37 -7.19 7.28
N ILE A 89 29.56 -6.71 6.05
CA ILE A 89 30.71 -6.99 5.18
C ILE A 89 31.31 -5.65 4.77
N LYS A 90 32.59 -5.43 5.06
CA LYS A 90 33.32 -4.18 4.77
C LYS A 90 32.55 -2.92 5.23
N GLY A 91 32.01 -2.95 6.45
CA GLY A 91 31.26 -1.83 7.03
C GLY A 91 29.80 -1.70 6.58
N LYS A 92 29.37 -2.39 5.52
CA LYS A 92 28.00 -2.33 4.98
C LYS A 92 27.19 -3.55 5.40
N VAL A 93 25.92 -3.36 5.74
CA VAL A 93 25.01 -4.48 6.02
C VAL A 93 24.47 -5.02 4.70
N LYS A 94 24.65 -6.32 4.49
CA LYS A 94 24.10 -7.06 3.36
C LYS A 94 22.97 -7.95 3.83
N TRP A 95 21.98 -8.15 2.97
CA TRP A 95 20.79 -8.94 3.25
C TRP A 95 20.62 -10.02 2.18
N ILE A 96 20.20 -11.21 2.58
CA ILE A 96 19.84 -12.30 1.67
C ILE A 96 18.42 -12.72 2.03
N HIS A 97 17.50 -12.64 1.06
CA HIS A 97 16.14 -13.14 1.23
C HIS A 97 16.13 -14.65 1.08
N VAL A 98 15.66 -15.38 2.10
CA VAL A 98 15.59 -16.85 2.10
C VAL A 98 14.25 -17.30 1.53
N GLY A 99 13.14 -16.77 2.05
CA GLY A 99 11.79 -17.14 1.65
C GLY A 99 10.85 -17.18 2.85
N ARG A 100 9.63 -17.68 2.67
CA ARG A 100 8.62 -17.78 3.74
C ARG A 100 8.85 -18.96 4.69
N GLU A 101 9.53 -19.99 4.20
CA GLU A 101 9.83 -21.20 4.95
C GLU A 101 11.32 -21.25 5.30
N TRP A 102 11.61 -21.82 6.46
CA TRP A 102 12.98 -22.00 6.91
C TRP A 102 13.49 -23.36 6.44
N ASN A 103 14.44 -23.35 5.51
CA ASN A 103 15.14 -24.55 5.04
C ASN A 103 16.65 -24.30 5.05
N ILE A 104 17.38 -25.11 5.83
CA ILE A 104 18.80 -24.92 6.07
C ILE A 104 19.66 -25.14 4.81
N GLU A 105 19.24 -26.02 3.90
CA GLU A 105 19.95 -26.30 2.65
C GLU A 105 19.85 -25.12 1.69
N ILE A 106 18.65 -24.53 1.58
CA ILE A 106 18.41 -23.32 0.78
C ILE A 106 19.22 -22.15 1.35
N VAL A 107 19.22 -22.00 2.68
CA VAL A 107 20.00 -20.97 3.37
C VAL A 107 21.49 -21.10 3.04
N ARG A 108 22.07 -22.29 3.24
CA ARG A 108 23.49 -22.54 2.93
C ARG A 108 23.81 -22.33 1.45
N SER A 109 22.92 -22.77 0.56
CA SER A 109 23.09 -22.57 -0.88
C SER A 109 23.12 -21.09 -1.24
N LYS A 110 22.19 -20.29 -0.68
CA LYS A 110 22.14 -18.84 -0.91
C LYS A 110 23.36 -18.13 -0.34
N ILE A 111 23.84 -18.53 0.84
CA ILE A 111 25.09 -18.01 1.41
C ILE A 111 26.28 -18.31 0.51
N LYS A 112 26.38 -19.55 0.00
CA LYS A 112 27.49 -19.98 -0.89
C LYS A 112 27.51 -19.24 -2.22
N ILE A 113 26.33 -18.95 -2.79
CA ILE A 113 26.20 -18.23 -4.05
C ILE A 113 26.35 -16.70 -3.86
N PHE A 114 26.16 -16.21 -2.63
CA PHE A 114 26.24 -14.79 -2.34
C PHE A 114 27.66 -14.25 -2.55
N LYS A 115 27.82 -13.44 -3.60
CA LYS A 115 29.02 -12.65 -3.88
C LYS A 115 28.73 -11.21 -3.48
N GLY A 116 29.25 -10.73 -2.35
CA GLY A 116 28.95 -9.39 -1.86
C GLY A 116 30.05 -8.72 -1.07
#